data_AF-A0AAV0QCX9-F1
#
_entry.id   AF-A0AAV0QCX9-F1
#
_cell.length_a   1.000
_cell.length_b   1.000
_cell.length_c   1.000
_cell.angle_alpha   90.00
_cell.angle_beta   90.00
_cell.angle_gamma   90.00
#
_symmetry.space_group_name_H-M   'P 1'
#
loop_
_entity.id
_entity.type
_entity.pdbx_description
1 polymer ?
#
loop_
_entity_poly.entity_id
_entity_poly.type
_entity_poly.pdbx_seq_one_letter_code
_entity_poly.pdbx_strand_id
1 'polypeptide(L)'
;MFDSLDACALQPEKALAEVYIQREICNVVSCEGSARLERHEPLARWRERLGRAGFRPLHLGSNAFKQASMLLTLFSAEGYCVEENEGCLTLGWHSRPLIAASAWHALPETAAVSPDVAVVGGAVM
;
A
#
# COMPACT_ATOMS: atom_id res chain seq x y z
N MET A 1 1.72 18.20 3.24
CA MET A 1 2.33 17.67 2.00
C MET A 1 3.14 18.76 1.31
N PHE A 2 2.55 19.90 0.91
CA PHE A 2 3.37 21.05 0.51
C PHE A 2 4.29 21.52 1.64
N ASP A 3 3.78 21.68 2.86
CA ASP A 3 4.61 21.99 4.04
C ASP A 3 5.73 20.94 4.30
N SER A 4 5.55 19.69 3.86
CA SER A 4 6.55 18.62 4.00
C SER A 4 7.57 18.60 2.84
N LEU A 5 7.26 19.28 1.73
CA LEU A 5 8.21 19.61 0.67
C LEU A 5 8.95 20.92 0.97
N ASP A 6 8.32 21.90 1.62
CA ASP A 6 8.97 23.15 2.03
C ASP A 6 10.08 22.91 3.06
N ALA A 7 9.90 21.91 3.93
CA ALA A 7 10.96 21.42 4.82
C ALA A 7 12.10 20.66 4.09
N CYS A 8 11.97 20.38 2.79
CA CYS A 8 12.99 19.67 2.01
C CYS A 8 13.88 20.66 1.25
N ALA A 9 15.17 20.68 1.59
CA ALA A 9 16.16 21.55 0.96
C ALA A 9 16.70 21.01 -0.40
N LEU A 10 16.25 19.84 -0.86
CA LEU A 10 16.78 19.18 -2.05
C LEU A 10 16.20 19.78 -3.34
N GLN A 11 17.10 20.33 -4.16
CA GLN A 11 16.82 20.88 -5.49
C GLN A 11 17.72 20.15 -6.50
N PRO A 12 17.18 19.69 -7.65
CA PRO A 12 15.87 20.02 -8.24
C PRO A 12 14.69 19.13 -7.83
N GLU A 13 14.88 18.18 -6.91
CA GLU A 13 13.90 17.12 -6.61
C GLU A 13 12.56 17.68 -6.11
N LYS A 14 12.59 18.74 -5.28
CA LYS A 14 11.37 19.42 -4.79
C LYS A 14 10.48 19.90 -5.93
N ALA A 15 11.05 20.57 -6.95
CA ALA A 15 10.29 21.12 -8.06
C ALA A 15 9.61 20.02 -8.91
N LEU A 16 10.26 18.86 -9.07
CA LEU A 16 9.65 17.70 -9.74
C LEU A 16 8.49 17.13 -8.92
N ALA A 17 8.62 17.05 -7.59
CA ALA A 17 7.56 16.61 -6.70
C ALA A 17 6.35 17.57 -6.71
N GLU A 18 6.58 18.88 -6.70
CA GLU A 18 5.51 19.90 -6.80
C GLU A 18 4.72 19.78 -8.10
N VAL A 19 5.41 19.67 -9.25
CA VAL A 19 4.77 19.48 -10.57
C VAL A 19 3.94 18.19 -10.63
N TYR A 20 4.42 17.12 -9.98
CA TYR A 20 3.70 15.86 -9.88
C TYR A 20 2.41 16.00 -9.05
N ILE A 21 2.50 16.54 -7.82
CA ILE A 21 1.34 16.75 -6.94
C ILE A 21 0.33 17.72 -7.58
N GLN A 22 0.79 18.76 -8.28
CA GLN A 22 -0.10 19.68 -8.99
C GLN A 22 -0.94 18.94 -10.04
N ARG A 23 -0.36 17.99 -10.77
CA ARG A 23 -1.10 17.16 -11.74
C ARG A 23 -2.12 16.24 -11.06
N GLU A 24 -1.75 15.62 -9.93
CA GLU A 24 -2.69 14.81 -9.15
C GLU A 24 -3.88 15.64 -8.66
N ILE A 25 -3.64 16.82 -8.08
CA ILE A 25 -4.70 17.74 -7.65
C ILE A 25 -5.61 18.12 -8.81
N CYS A 26 -5.04 18.46 -9.97
CA CYS A 26 -5.83 18.76 -11.17
C CYS A 26 -6.70 17.57 -11.61
N ASN A 27 -6.21 16.32 -11.53
CA ASN A 27 -7.02 15.15 -11.86
C ASN A 27 -8.12 14.89 -10.81
N VAL A 28 -7.82 15.05 -9.52
CA VAL A 28 -8.80 14.87 -8.44
C VAL A 28 -9.95 15.88 -8.52
N VAL A 29 -9.64 17.15 -8.84
CA VAL A 29 -10.62 18.25 -8.84
C VAL A 29 -11.35 18.41 -10.18
N SER A 30 -10.67 18.22 -11.31
CA SER A 30 -11.22 18.57 -12.63
C SER A 30 -11.71 17.38 -13.45
N CYS A 31 -11.38 16.15 -13.06
CA CYS A 31 -11.79 14.94 -13.78
C CYS A 31 -12.85 14.17 -13.01
N GLU A 32 -13.82 13.60 -13.74
CA GLU A 32 -14.92 12.82 -13.19
C GLU A 32 -15.10 11.49 -13.91
N GLY A 33 -15.84 10.57 -13.28
CA GLY A 33 -16.07 9.23 -13.84
C GLY A 33 -14.76 8.52 -14.19
N SER A 34 -14.70 7.85 -15.33
CA SER A 34 -13.50 7.13 -15.82
C SER A 34 -12.30 8.03 -16.12
N ALA A 35 -12.48 9.35 -16.26
CA ALA A 35 -11.37 10.29 -16.46
C ALA A 35 -10.61 10.62 -15.16
N ARG A 36 -11.22 10.41 -13.98
CA ARG A 36 -10.51 10.53 -12.70
C ARG A 36 -9.72 9.26 -12.42
N LEU A 37 -8.41 9.35 -12.66
CA LEU A 37 -7.42 8.32 -12.40
C LEU A 37 -7.02 8.34 -10.93
N GLU A 38 -6.80 9.53 -10.38
CA GLU A 38 -6.37 9.72 -9.00
C GLU A 38 -7.52 9.47 -8.02
N ARG A 39 -7.47 8.28 -7.42
CA ARG A 39 -8.51 7.73 -6.54
C ARG A 39 -7.87 7.14 -5.29
N HIS A 40 -7.13 7.98 -4.59
CA HIS A 40 -6.51 7.66 -3.30
C HIS A 40 -7.56 7.13 -2.30
N GLU A 41 -7.28 5.96 -1.73
CA GLU A 41 -8.15 5.29 -0.74
C GLU A 41 -7.35 4.96 0.52
N PRO A 42 -7.96 5.05 1.73
CA PRO A 42 -7.28 4.69 2.97
C PRO A 42 -6.81 3.23 2.99
N LEU A 43 -5.70 2.97 3.70
CA LEU A 43 -5.12 1.62 3.86
C LEU A 43 -6.17 0.56 4.29
N ALA A 44 -7.12 0.93 5.16
CA ALA A 44 -8.19 0.05 5.61
C ALA A 44 -9.05 -0.48 4.45
N ARG A 45 -9.34 0.34 3.43
CA ARG A 45 -10.11 -0.08 2.26
C ARG A 45 -9.28 -0.94 1.31
N TRP A 46 -7.98 -0.66 1.17
CA TRP A 46 -7.05 -1.55 0.46
C TRP A 46 -6.96 -2.93 1.13
N ARG A 47 -6.92 -2.99 2.47
CA ARG A 47 -6.97 -4.24 3.23
C ARG A 47 -8.26 -5.01 3.01
N GLU A 48 -9.41 -4.34 2.98
CA GLU A 48 -10.70 -4.96 2.65
C GLU A 48 -10.71 -5.55 1.22
N ARG A 49 -10.21 -4.79 0.23
CA ARG A 49 -10.09 -5.25 -1.17
C ARG A 49 -9.17 -6.46 -1.32
N LEU A 50 -7.97 -6.41 -0.74
CA LEU A 50 -6.97 -7.46 -0.84
C LEU A 50 -7.39 -8.73 -0.07
N GLY A 51 -8.00 -8.56 1.11
CA GLY A 51 -8.59 -9.67 1.87
C GLY A 51 -9.71 -10.37 1.09
N ARG A 52 -10.61 -9.62 0.42
CA ARG A 52 -11.64 -10.19 -0.46
C ARG A 52 -11.05 -10.91 -1.68
N ALA A 53 -9.89 -10.50 -2.16
CA ALA A 53 -9.15 -11.15 -3.24
C ALA A 53 -8.28 -12.34 -2.76
N GLY A 54 -8.42 -12.79 -1.51
CA GLY A 54 -7.71 -13.97 -0.99
C GLY A 54 -6.28 -13.73 -0.50
N PHE A 55 -5.82 -12.47 -0.48
CA PHE A 55 -4.50 -12.13 0.08
C PHE A 55 -4.56 -12.07 1.60
N ARG A 56 -3.51 -12.57 2.28
CA ARG A 56 -3.33 -12.39 3.72
C ARG A 56 -2.27 -11.33 4.00
N PRO A 57 -2.49 -10.41 4.97
CA PRO A 57 -1.49 -9.41 5.34
C PRO A 57 -0.27 -10.10 5.97
N LEU A 58 0.92 -9.61 5.60
CA LEU A 58 2.19 -9.95 6.24
C LEU A 58 2.64 -8.76 7.08
N HIS A 59 3.16 -9.04 8.28
CA HIS A 59 3.78 -8.02 9.12
C HIS A 59 5.15 -7.69 8.54
N LEU A 60 5.38 -6.40 8.21
CA LEU A 60 6.69 -5.90 7.78
C LEU A 60 7.75 -6.05 8.89
N GLY A 61 7.30 -6.04 10.15
CA GLY A 61 8.09 -6.36 11.32
C GLY A 61 9.04 -5.25 11.77
N SER A 62 9.53 -5.38 13.01
CA SER A 62 10.32 -4.33 13.69
C SER A 62 11.60 -3.91 12.96
N ASN A 63 12.16 -4.73 12.07
CA ASN A 63 13.34 -4.38 11.29
C ASN A 63 13.03 -3.35 10.19
N ALA A 64 11.90 -3.49 9.49
CA ALA A 64 11.44 -2.51 8.51
C ALA A 64 11.12 -1.17 9.18
N PHE A 65 10.44 -1.21 10.35
CA PHE A 65 10.21 -0.01 11.16
C PHE A 65 11.53 0.70 11.52
N LYS A 66 12.51 -0.02 12.09
CA LYS A 66 13.82 0.55 12.46
C LYS A 66 14.56 1.16 11.27
N GLN A 67 14.53 0.50 10.11
CA GLN A 67 15.16 1.03 8.89
C GLN A 67 14.47 2.31 8.41
N ALA A 68 13.14 2.35 8.39
CA ALA A 68 12.39 3.55 8.01
C ALA A 68 12.64 4.72 8.99
N SER A 69 12.63 4.46 10.30
CA SER A 69 12.96 5.47 11.32
C SER A 69 14.38 6.00 11.17
N MET A 70 15.36 5.13 10.91
CA MET A 70 16.75 5.51 10.66
C MET A 70 16.90 6.40 9.42
N LEU A 71 16.18 6.09 8.33
CA LEU A 71 16.17 6.92 7.13
C LEU A 71 15.60 8.32 7.42
N LEU A 72 14.53 8.43 8.22
CA LEU A 72 14.04 9.74 8.64
C LEU A 72 15.08 10.51 9.46
N THR A 73 15.75 9.87 10.42
CA THR A 73 16.81 10.54 11.21
C THR A 73 18.00 11.02 10.35
N LEU A 74 18.30 10.35 9.24
CA LEU A 74 19.43 10.69 8.37
C LEU A 74 19.10 11.76 7.32
N PHE A 75 17.87 11.79 6.80
CA PHE A 75 17.49 12.60 5.63
C PHE A 75 16.40 13.64 5.92
N SER A 76 15.83 13.68 7.13
CA SER A 76 14.77 14.59 7.51
C SER A 76 15.13 15.36 8.78
N ALA A 77 14.99 16.68 8.76
CA ALA A 77 15.29 17.51 9.92
C ALA A 77 14.19 17.41 10.98
N GLU A 78 12.94 17.71 10.61
CA GLU A 78 11.78 17.72 11.52
C GLU A 78 10.49 17.39 10.77
N GLY A 79 9.44 16.99 11.51
CA GLY A 79 8.05 16.91 11.02
C GLY A 79 7.62 15.56 10.43
N TYR A 80 8.49 14.79 9.79
CA TYR A 80 8.15 13.43 9.33
C TYR A 80 8.14 12.41 10.47
N CYS A 81 7.19 11.46 10.43
CA CYS A 81 7.11 10.32 11.35
C CYS A 81 6.84 9.00 10.60
N VAL A 82 7.20 7.88 11.22
CA VAL A 82 6.77 6.54 10.78
C VAL A 82 6.01 5.88 11.93
N GLU A 83 4.84 5.34 11.62
CA GLU A 83 3.98 4.61 12.55
C GLU A 83 3.76 3.17 12.05
N GLU A 84 3.82 2.19 12.95
CA GLU A 84 3.41 0.81 12.66
C GLU A 84 1.94 0.62 13.07
N ASN A 85 1.11 0.16 12.14
CA ASN A 85 -0.30 -0.13 12.39
C ASN A 85 -0.70 -1.43 11.69
N GLU A 86 -1.14 -2.44 12.45
CA GLU A 86 -1.58 -3.75 11.95
C GLU A 86 -0.58 -4.39 10.96
N GLY A 87 0.72 -4.36 11.32
CA GLY A 87 1.83 -4.90 10.52
C GLY A 87 2.23 -4.09 9.29
N CYS A 88 1.56 -2.97 9.05
CA CYS A 88 1.83 -2.02 7.96
C CYS A 88 2.60 -0.80 8.49
N LEU A 89 3.39 -0.15 7.65
CA LEU A 89 4.11 1.08 8.00
C LEU A 89 3.45 2.29 7.33
N THR A 90 3.24 3.36 8.08
CA THR A 90 2.67 4.62 7.57
C THR A 90 3.67 5.75 7.77
N LEU A 91 4.09 6.38 6.67
CA LEU A 91 4.83 7.64 6.68
C LEU A 91 3.84 8.79 6.85
N GLY A 92 4.07 9.63 7.85
CA GLY A 92 3.26 10.81 8.12
C GLY A 92 4.07 12.10 8.20
N TRP A 93 3.35 13.22 8.20
CA TRP A 93 3.87 14.58 8.43
C TRP A 93 3.03 15.26 9.51
N HIS A 94 3.64 15.62 10.64
CA HIS A 94 2.95 16.10 11.85
C HIS A 94 1.72 15.24 12.22
N SER A 95 1.89 13.91 12.27
CA SER A 95 0.84 12.92 12.54
C SER A 95 -0.29 12.84 11.49
N ARG A 96 -0.14 13.49 10.33
CA ARG A 96 -1.04 13.30 9.18
C ARG A 96 -0.47 12.22 8.26
N PRO A 97 -1.17 11.10 8.00
CA PRO A 97 -0.66 10.04 7.14
C PRO A 97 -0.53 10.54 5.69
N LEU A 98 0.59 10.21 5.04
CA LEU A 98 0.88 10.55 3.65
C LEU A 98 0.93 9.28 2.78
N ILE A 99 1.75 8.30 3.16
CA ILE A 99 2.01 7.09 2.38
C ILE A 99 1.95 5.87 3.30
N ALA A 100 1.28 4.80 2.87
CA ALA A 100 1.24 3.53 3.60
C ALA A 100 1.91 2.41 2.79
N ALA A 101 2.79 1.66 3.46
CA ALA A 101 3.43 0.45 2.94
C ALA A 101 2.85 -0.78 3.66
N SER A 102 2.51 -1.82 2.90
CA SER A 102 1.95 -3.08 3.42
C SER A 102 2.45 -4.26 2.58
N ALA A 103 2.64 -5.41 3.22
CA ALA A 103 3.06 -6.65 2.56
C ALA A 103 1.93 -7.68 2.60
N TRP A 104 1.87 -8.54 1.57
CA TRP A 104 0.76 -9.47 1.36
C TRP A 104 1.28 -10.80 0.83
N HIS A 105 0.70 -11.90 1.31
CA HIS A 105 0.91 -13.25 0.80
C HIS A 105 -0.33 -13.69 0.02
N ALA A 106 -0.17 -14.03 -1.26
CA ALA A 106 -1.20 -14.71 -2.03
C ALA A 106 -1.36 -16.14 -1.49
N LEU A 107 -2.57 -16.55 -1.09
CA LEU A 107 -2.80 -17.96 -0.81
C LEU A 107 -2.60 -18.75 -2.12
N PRO A 108 -1.85 -19.86 -2.12
CA PRO A 108 -1.88 -20.76 -3.25
C PRO A 108 -3.33 -21.24 -3.43
N GLU A 109 -3.81 -21.21 -4.68
CA GLU A 109 -5.07 -21.82 -5.05
C GLU A 109 -4.99 -23.29 -4.66
N THR A 110 -5.70 -23.66 -3.58
CA THR A 110 -5.64 -25.01 -3.04
C THR A 110 -6.27 -25.90 -4.09
N ALA A 111 -5.44 -26.77 -4.69
CA ALA A 111 -5.81 -27.60 -5.83
C ALA A 111 -7.23 -28.15 -5.65
N ALA A 112 -8.10 -27.87 -6.62
CA ALA A 112 -9.48 -28.32 -6.59
C ALA A 112 -9.49 -29.85 -6.56
N VAL A 113 -9.67 -30.41 -5.36
CA VAL A 113 -9.89 -31.85 -5.17
C VAL A 113 -11.29 -32.13 -5.69
N SER A 114 -11.38 -32.40 -6.99
CA SER A 114 -12.62 -32.84 -7.64
C SER A 114 -12.96 -34.24 -7.13
N PRO A 115 -14.08 -34.44 -6.42
CA PRO A 115 -14.45 -35.73 -5.88
C PRO A 115 -15.30 -36.49 -6.91
N ASP A 116 -14.72 -36.92 -8.03
CA ASP A 116 -15.44 -37.80 -8.95
C ASP A 116 -14.55 -38.72 -9.79
N VAL A 117 -14.47 -39.99 -9.36
CA VAL A 117 -14.50 -41.17 -10.25
C VAL A 117 -15.27 -42.26 -9.50
N ALA A 118 -16.58 -42.28 -9.67
CA ALA A 118 -17.35 -43.51 -9.47
C ALA A 118 -17.22 -44.38 -10.74
N VAL A 119 -16.50 -45.51 -10.66
CA VAL A 119 -16.62 -46.58 -11.66
C VAL A 119 -17.38 -47.75 -11.07
N VAL A 120 -18.60 -47.92 -11.57
CA VAL A 120 -19.45 -49.08 -11.37
C VAL A 120 -19.03 -50.18 -12.34
N GLY A 121 -18.89 -51.41 -11.83
CA GLY A 121 -18.64 -52.63 -12.59
C GLY A 121 -17.97 -53.67 -11.69
N GLY A 122 -18.53 -54.84 -11.40
CA GLY A 122 -19.52 -55.60 -12.16
C GLY A 122 -18.83 -56.84 -12.73
N ALA A 123 -19.39 -58.04 -12.47
CA ALA A 123 -18.86 -59.35 -12.90
C ALA A 123 -18.52 -59.37 -14.41
N VAL A 124 -17.63 -60.21 -14.95
CA VAL A 124 -17.44 -61.66 -14.76
C VAL A 124 -15.97 -62.05 -15.01
N MET A 125 -15.48 -63.22 -14.61
CA MET A 125 -16.19 -64.35 -13.96
C MET A 125 -15.96 -64.36 -12.45
#